data_AF-A0A074KWN6-F1
#
_entry.id   AF-A0A074KWN6-F1
#
_cell.length_a   1.000
_cell.length_b   1.000
_cell.length_c   1.000
_cell.angle_alpha   90.00
_cell.angle_beta   90.00
_cell.angle_gamma   90.00
#
_symmetry.space_group_name_H-M   'P 1'
#
loop_
_entity.id
_entity.type
_entity.pdbx_description
1 polymer ?
#
loop_
_entity_poly.entity_id
_entity_poly.type
_entity_poly.pdbx_seq_one_letter_code
_entity_poly.pdbx_strand_id
1 'polypeptide(L)'
;MNKVARFLWFCSGAHIPLLLRSPTDTNKYIGIGGTVLFTGILAALSAGYALYTIFQSLLPALFFGILWGLMIFNLDRFIVSSMRKKASAWNDWKLATPRLVFAVLLALVISKPLELKMFEREINRKLDEKKTVFLAESKAAIAAGFPEITALEGKVDTLKSETARVEAYRNRLQQEYDYERFGTKTDGTSGIVGLGSNARKKEQQLDAAQNALDQTKADNLVRIDTLESQIRGLMAIRQAEFEKQQPGIDGFDGLAARLDALHLLTEESIAMKYANIFIILLFIALETAPIFVKLIALRGPYDSLLDLHEDYVEVYVDEQTIKSREKSERRIKEFRLENGVSESFTT
;
A
#
# COMPACT_ATOMS: atom_id res chain seq x y z
N MET A 1 -6.52 29.82 37.31
CA MET A 1 -6.18 28.48 36.79
C MET A 1 -6.14 28.53 35.27
N ASN A 2 -5.08 28.00 34.65
CA ASN A 2 -4.95 27.93 33.19
C ASN A 2 -6.06 27.06 32.58
N LYS A 3 -6.78 27.59 31.57
CA LYS A 3 -7.84 26.86 30.83
C LYS A 3 -7.32 25.54 30.23
N VAL A 4 -6.07 25.54 29.78
CA VAL A 4 -5.37 24.36 29.22
C VAL A 4 -5.21 23.25 30.27
N ALA A 5 -4.77 23.59 31.49
CA ALA A 5 -4.60 22.59 32.55
C ALA A 5 -5.94 21.95 32.94
N ARG A 6 -7.02 22.74 33.02
CA ARG A 6 -8.37 22.23 33.29
C ARG A 6 -8.88 21.30 32.17
N PHE A 7 -8.59 21.62 30.90
CA PHE A 7 -8.92 20.75 29.78
C PHE A 7 -8.14 19.44 29.84
N LEU A 8 -6.84 19.46 30.15
CA LEU A 8 -6.03 18.25 30.28
C LEU A 8 -6.45 17.39 31.49
N TRP A 9 -6.89 17.99 32.59
CA TRP A 9 -7.52 17.25 33.70
C TRP A 9 -8.82 16.57 33.29
N PHE A 10 -9.62 17.23 32.44
CA PHE A 10 -10.81 16.60 31.87
C PHE A 10 -10.42 15.40 30.99
N CYS A 11 -9.38 15.54 30.15
CA CYS A 11 -8.87 14.47 29.29
C CYS A 11 -8.36 13.26 30.08
N SER A 12 -7.76 13.45 31.27
CA SER A 12 -7.32 12.33 32.11
C SER A 12 -8.45 11.61 32.85
N GLY A 13 -9.68 12.13 32.79
CA GLY A 13 -10.83 11.53 33.48
C GLY A 13 -10.78 11.68 35.00
N ALA A 14 -9.98 12.60 35.52
CA ALA A 14 -9.88 12.84 36.96
C ALA A 14 -11.10 13.59 37.51
N HIS A 15 -11.46 13.31 38.77
CA HIS A 15 -12.48 14.06 39.49
C HIS A 15 -11.92 15.42 39.91
N ILE A 16 -12.22 16.47 39.14
CA ILE A 16 -11.67 17.82 39.30
C ILE A 16 -11.78 18.36 40.74
N PRO A 17 -12.93 18.24 41.45
CA PRO A 17 -13.03 18.72 42.84
C PRO A 17 -12.06 18.04 43.80
N LEU A 18 -11.73 16.77 43.56
CA LEU A 18 -10.78 16.02 44.39
C LEU A 18 -9.34 16.38 44.04
N LEU A 19 -9.04 16.58 42.76
CA LEU A 19 -7.73 17.00 42.29
C LEU A 19 -7.36 18.40 42.79
N LEU A 20 -8.34 19.30 42.91
CA LEU A 20 -8.13 20.63 43.53
C LEU A 20 -7.71 20.55 45.00
N ARG A 21 -8.05 19.46 45.71
CA ARG A 21 -7.61 19.20 47.09
C ARG A 21 -6.23 18.53 47.16
N SER A 22 -5.65 18.13 46.03
CA SER A 22 -4.35 17.46 45.93
C SER A 22 -3.48 18.11 44.85
N PRO A 23 -2.97 19.34 45.09
CA PRO A 23 -2.21 20.09 44.09
C PRO A 23 -0.93 19.36 43.63
N THR A 24 -0.34 18.52 44.48
CA THR A 24 0.85 17.71 44.19
C THR A 24 0.67 16.75 43.01
N ASP A 25 -0.55 16.25 42.78
CA ASP A 25 -0.85 15.30 41.69
C ASP A 25 -1.27 16.00 40.38
N THR A 26 -1.33 17.34 40.36
CA THR A 26 -1.71 18.15 39.20
C THR A 26 -0.92 17.77 37.96
N ASN A 27 0.41 17.72 38.06
CA ASN A 27 1.29 17.46 36.91
C ASN A 27 1.15 16.03 36.40
N LYS A 28 0.93 15.06 37.31
CA LYS A 28 0.64 13.66 36.97
C LYS A 28 -0.62 13.56 36.10
N TYR A 29 -1.71 14.18 36.51
CA TYR A 29 -2.98 14.14 35.77
C TYR A 29 -2.99 15.01 34.50
N ILE A 30 -2.16 16.07 34.42
CA ILE A 30 -1.90 16.80 33.17
C ILE A 30 -1.19 15.91 32.16
N GLY A 31 -0.13 15.20 32.59
CA GLY A 31 0.63 14.28 31.72
C GLY A 31 -0.23 13.14 31.18
N ILE A 32 -0.99 12.49 32.06
CA ILE A 32 -1.94 11.44 31.67
C ILE A 32 -2.96 11.97 30.66
N GLY A 33 -3.55 13.13 30.91
CA GLY A 33 -4.55 13.72 30.00
C GLY A 33 -3.96 14.18 28.67
N GLY A 34 -2.69 14.61 28.68
CA GLY A 34 -1.93 14.91 27.47
C GLY A 34 -1.76 13.66 26.60
N THR A 35 -1.35 12.54 27.18
CA THR A 35 -1.17 11.29 26.41
C THR A 35 -2.47 10.82 25.75
N VAL A 36 -3.60 10.85 26.47
CA VAL A 36 -4.93 10.49 25.93
C VAL A 36 -5.39 11.43 24.82
N LEU A 37 -5.08 12.73 24.92
CA LEU A 37 -5.42 13.69 23.88
C LEU A 37 -4.59 13.44 22.60
N PHE A 38 -3.29 13.20 22.76
CA PHE A 38 -2.41 12.94 21.62
C PHE A 38 -2.74 11.62 20.91
N THR A 39 -3.10 10.56 21.62
CA THR A 39 -3.57 9.30 20.99
C THR A 39 -4.82 9.54 20.14
N GLY A 40 -5.81 10.26 20.67
CA GLY A 40 -7.01 10.64 19.92
C GLY A 40 -6.73 11.48 18.66
N ILE A 41 -5.82 12.46 18.74
CA ILE A 41 -5.44 13.29 17.58
C ILE A 41 -4.73 12.47 16.50
N LEU A 42 -3.75 11.63 16.89
CA LEU A 42 -3.03 10.78 15.95
C LEU A 42 -3.96 9.77 15.29
N ALA A 43 -4.89 9.19 16.04
CA ALA A 43 -5.93 8.32 15.51
C ALA A 43 -6.84 9.05 14.50
N ALA A 44 -7.20 10.31 14.77
CA ALA A 44 -8.01 11.11 13.85
C ALA A 44 -7.29 11.37 12.51
N LEU A 45 -6.00 11.75 12.58
CA LEU A 45 -5.18 12.00 11.40
C LEU A 45 -4.94 10.73 10.60
N SER A 46 -4.70 9.60 11.27
CA SER A 46 -4.52 8.30 10.61
C SER A 46 -5.78 7.81 9.91
N ALA A 47 -6.91 7.78 10.62
CA ALA A 47 -8.18 7.38 10.03
C ALA A 47 -8.59 8.34 8.91
N GLY A 48 -8.39 9.65 9.09
CA GLY A 48 -8.65 10.64 8.05
C GLY A 48 -7.83 10.41 6.78
N TYR A 49 -6.54 10.13 6.91
CA TYR A 49 -5.68 9.81 5.76
C TYR A 49 -6.09 8.50 5.06
N ALA A 50 -6.38 7.46 5.84
CA ALA A 50 -6.85 6.18 5.31
C ALA A 50 -8.13 6.34 4.49
N LEU A 51 -9.11 7.07 5.04
CA LEU A 51 -10.39 7.32 4.39
C LEU A 51 -10.25 8.25 3.19
N TYR A 52 -9.34 9.22 3.24
CA TYR A 52 -9.02 10.04 2.07
C TYR A 52 -8.46 9.16 0.94
N THR A 53 -7.64 8.18 1.25
CA THR A 53 -7.04 7.27 0.26
C THR A 53 -8.09 6.34 -0.36
N ILE A 54 -9.10 5.92 0.42
CA ILE A 54 -10.19 5.05 -0.05
C ILE A 54 -11.23 5.84 -0.86
N PHE A 55 -11.73 6.95 -0.30
CA PHE A 55 -12.85 7.69 -0.87
C PHE A 55 -12.42 8.81 -1.81
N GLN A 56 -11.12 9.13 -1.89
CA GLN A 56 -10.55 10.22 -2.69
C GLN A 56 -11.29 11.57 -2.47
N SER A 57 -11.85 11.75 -1.27
CA SER A 57 -12.73 12.85 -0.93
C SER A 57 -12.40 13.39 0.43
N LEU A 58 -12.16 14.70 0.51
CA LEU A 58 -11.71 15.38 1.72
C LEU A 58 -12.82 15.45 2.79
N LEU A 59 -14.07 15.66 2.38
CA LEU A 59 -15.17 15.89 3.30
C LEU A 59 -15.52 14.63 4.14
N PRO A 60 -15.72 13.44 3.53
CA PRO A 60 -15.94 12.21 4.30
C PRO A 60 -14.71 11.85 5.13
N ALA A 61 -13.50 12.03 4.59
CA ALA A 61 -12.26 11.76 5.30
C ALA A 61 -12.13 12.58 6.59
N LEU A 62 -12.43 13.88 6.54
CA LEU A 62 -12.39 14.76 7.71
C LEU A 62 -13.47 14.38 8.73
N PHE A 63 -14.70 14.16 8.28
CA PHE A 63 -15.82 13.83 9.16
C PHE A 63 -15.58 12.53 9.92
N PHE A 64 -15.27 11.45 9.21
CA PHE A 64 -15.05 10.15 9.81
C PHE A 64 -13.71 10.08 10.56
N GLY A 65 -12.69 10.82 10.12
CA GLY A 65 -11.43 10.96 10.86
C GLY A 65 -11.65 11.60 12.23
N ILE A 66 -12.39 12.72 12.31
CA ILE A 66 -12.75 13.36 13.58
C ILE A 66 -13.60 12.43 14.45
N LEU A 67 -14.62 11.78 13.86
CA LEU A 67 -15.48 10.85 14.58
C LEU A 67 -14.67 9.70 15.20
N TRP A 68 -13.75 9.11 14.43
CA TRP A 68 -12.88 8.04 14.89
C TRP A 68 -11.93 8.51 16.00
N GLY A 69 -11.29 9.66 15.83
CA GLY A 69 -10.43 10.24 16.85
C GLY A 69 -11.15 10.54 18.15
N LEU A 70 -12.38 11.04 18.09
CA LEU A 70 -13.23 11.26 19.26
C LEU A 70 -13.61 9.94 19.95
N MET A 71 -13.87 8.89 19.17
CA MET A 71 -14.15 7.55 19.70
C MET A 71 -12.94 6.99 20.45
N ILE A 72 -11.73 7.06 19.87
CA ILE A 72 -10.49 6.62 20.53
C ILE A 72 -10.22 7.46 21.78
N PHE A 73 -10.31 8.78 21.68
CA PHE A 73 -10.18 9.67 22.82
C PHE A 73 -11.14 9.31 23.97
N ASN A 74 -12.40 9.03 23.65
CA ASN A 74 -13.41 8.66 24.64
C ASN A 74 -13.08 7.31 25.30
N LEU A 75 -12.69 6.31 24.50
CA LEU A 75 -12.32 4.99 24.98
C LEU A 75 -11.09 5.05 25.89
N ASP A 76 -10.02 5.70 25.46
CA ASP A 76 -8.77 5.89 26.22
C ASP A 76 -9.04 6.62 27.54
N ARG A 77 -9.82 7.70 27.48
CA ARG A 77 -10.25 8.46 28.67
C ARG A 77 -11.04 7.59 29.64
N PHE A 78 -12.01 6.83 29.13
CA PHE A 78 -12.82 5.92 29.95
C PHE A 78 -11.93 4.93 30.69
N ILE A 79 -10.99 4.32 29.99
CA ILE A 79 -10.08 3.32 30.57
C ILE A 79 -9.20 3.94 31.66
N VAL A 80 -8.53 5.05 31.37
CA VAL A 80 -7.67 5.74 32.34
C VAL A 80 -8.46 6.16 33.59
N SER A 81 -9.73 6.56 33.41
CA SER A 81 -10.62 6.92 34.52
C SER A 81 -11.10 5.71 35.34
N SER A 82 -11.28 4.55 34.69
CA SER A 82 -11.73 3.31 35.33
C SER A 82 -10.61 2.57 36.06
N MET A 83 -9.34 2.80 35.68
CA MET A 83 -8.17 2.20 36.32
C MET A 83 -7.92 2.82 37.70
N ARG A 84 -8.33 2.08 38.73
CA ARG A 84 -8.05 2.39 40.14
C ARG A 84 -6.69 1.86 40.55
N LYS A 85 -5.97 2.63 41.38
CA LYS A 85 -4.69 2.21 41.96
C LYS A 85 -4.95 1.46 43.26
N LYS A 86 -5.11 0.14 43.18
CA LYS A 86 -5.22 -0.73 44.37
C LYS A 86 -3.83 -1.05 44.92
N ALA A 87 -3.76 -1.49 46.18
CA ALA A 87 -2.48 -1.76 46.86
C ALA A 87 -1.62 -2.86 46.21
N SER A 88 -2.19 -3.72 45.37
CA SER A 88 -1.48 -4.80 44.68
C SER A 88 -1.28 -4.49 43.20
N ALA A 89 -0.03 -4.22 42.82
CA ALA A 89 0.38 -3.95 41.44
C ALA A 89 -0.02 -5.10 40.47
N TRP A 90 -0.07 -6.35 40.96
CA TRP A 90 -0.43 -7.51 40.13
C TRP A 90 -1.89 -7.50 39.67
N ASN A 91 -2.80 -6.99 40.51
CA ASN A 91 -4.22 -6.87 40.14
C ASN A 91 -4.45 -5.73 39.13
N ASP A 92 -3.67 -4.66 39.23
CA ASP A 92 -3.70 -3.55 38.27
C ASP A 92 -3.21 -4.02 36.87
N TRP A 93 -2.17 -4.86 36.81
CA TRP A 93 -1.66 -5.44 35.56
C TRP A 93 -2.68 -6.37 34.89
N LYS A 94 -3.38 -7.21 35.67
CA LYS A 94 -4.45 -8.07 35.14
C LYS A 94 -5.60 -7.27 34.55
N LEU A 95 -5.99 -6.17 35.20
CA LEU A 95 -7.04 -5.28 34.71
C LEU A 95 -6.61 -4.53 33.43
N ALA A 96 -5.32 -4.23 33.29
CA ALA A 96 -4.76 -3.55 32.11
C ALA A 96 -4.52 -4.49 30.90
N THR A 97 -4.43 -5.81 31.10
CA THR A 97 -4.02 -6.77 30.06
C THR A 97 -4.98 -6.82 28.85
N PRO A 98 -6.32 -6.95 29.01
CA PRO A 98 -7.23 -6.96 27.88
C PRO A 98 -7.09 -5.70 27.02
N ARG A 99 -6.82 -4.57 27.67
CA ARG A 99 -6.62 -3.31 26.99
C ARG A 99 -5.28 -3.24 26.26
N LEU A 100 -4.19 -3.75 26.83
CA LEU A 100 -2.90 -3.79 26.13
C LEU A 100 -3.04 -4.54 24.79
N VAL A 101 -3.80 -5.64 24.79
CA VAL A 101 -4.12 -6.40 23.57
C VAL A 101 -4.91 -5.54 22.57
N PHE A 102 -5.98 -4.86 23.00
CA PHE A 102 -6.74 -3.96 22.13
C PHE A 102 -5.90 -2.79 21.58
N ALA A 103 -5.03 -2.19 22.41
CA ALA A 103 -4.15 -1.11 22.00
C ALA A 103 -3.14 -1.58 20.94
N VAL A 104 -2.58 -2.79 21.09
CA VAL A 104 -1.71 -3.38 20.06
C VAL A 104 -2.47 -3.65 18.77
N LEU A 105 -3.69 -4.19 18.85
CA LEU A 105 -4.52 -4.42 17.66
C LEU A 105 -4.85 -3.12 16.93
N LEU A 106 -5.27 -2.07 17.66
CA LEU A 106 -5.54 -0.76 17.09
C LEU A 106 -4.28 -0.14 16.49
N ALA A 107 -3.15 -0.20 17.19
CA ALA A 107 -1.87 0.28 16.69
C ALA A 107 -1.48 -0.39 15.36
N LEU A 108 -1.68 -1.71 15.24
CA LEU A 108 -1.41 -2.44 13.99
C LEU A 108 -2.30 -1.92 12.84
N VAL A 109 -3.61 -1.75 13.09
CA VAL A 109 -4.55 -1.26 12.06
C VAL A 109 -4.25 0.18 11.67
N ILE A 110 -4.01 1.06 12.65
CA ILE A 110 -3.71 2.48 12.46
C ILE A 110 -2.35 2.70 11.79
N SER A 111 -1.39 1.78 12.00
CA SER A 111 -0.06 1.89 11.40
C SER A 111 -0.06 1.70 9.88
N LYS A 112 -0.94 0.87 9.31
CA LYS A 112 -0.90 0.52 7.87
C LYS A 112 -1.10 1.71 6.92
N PRO A 113 -2.11 2.58 7.10
CA PRO A 113 -2.25 3.77 6.26
C PRO A 113 -1.05 4.71 6.38
N LEU A 114 -0.50 4.89 7.58
CA LEU A 114 0.66 5.77 7.79
C LEU A 114 1.95 5.19 7.23
N GLU A 115 2.12 3.88 7.31
CA GLU A 115 3.22 3.15 6.69
C GLU A 115 3.20 3.35 5.16
N LEU A 116 2.03 3.15 4.55
CA LEU A 116 1.77 3.42 3.13
C LEU A 116 2.12 4.86 2.75
N LYS A 117 1.78 5.84 3.60
CA LYS A 117 2.08 7.25 3.34
C LYS A 117 3.55 7.58 3.50
N MET A 118 4.18 7.05 4.54
CA MET A 118 5.59 7.33 4.83
C MET A 118 6.49 6.79 3.71
N PHE A 119 6.15 5.63 3.16
CA PHE A 119 6.90 4.97 2.08
C PHE A 119 6.26 5.17 0.70
N GLU A 120 5.43 6.19 0.51
CA GLU A 120 4.69 6.41 -0.74
C GLU A 120 5.63 6.50 -1.95
N ARG A 121 6.80 7.12 -1.81
CA ARG A 121 7.79 7.26 -2.89
C ARG A 121 8.40 5.93 -3.27
N GLU A 122 8.81 5.15 -2.27
CA GLU A 122 9.42 3.83 -2.45
C GLU A 122 8.40 2.85 -3.05
N ILE A 123 7.16 2.89 -2.57
CA ILE A 123 6.04 2.10 -3.10
C ILE A 123 5.77 2.46 -4.55
N ASN A 124 5.64 3.74 -4.88
CA ASN A 124 5.38 4.17 -6.26
C ASN A 124 6.51 3.72 -7.21
N ARG A 125 7.77 3.85 -6.78
CA ARG A 125 8.91 3.32 -7.56
C ARG A 125 8.79 1.82 -7.83
N LYS A 126 8.40 1.04 -6.81
CA LYS A 126 8.26 -0.41 -6.97
C LYS A 126 7.04 -0.80 -7.82
N LEU A 127 5.96 -0.02 -7.75
CA LEU A 127 4.81 -0.16 -8.64
C LEU A 127 5.17 0.12 -10.10
N ASP A 128 5.96 1.18 -10.37
CA ASP A 128 6.43 1.50 -11.72
C ASP A 128 7.35 0.39 -12.30
N GLU A 129 8.22 -0.17 -11.46
CA GLU A 129 9.06 -1.32 -11.81
C GLU A 129 8.20 -2.53 -12.17
N LYS A 130 7.23 -2.90 -11.32
CA LYS A 130 6.27 -3.98 -11.59
C LYS A 130 5.46 -3.73 -12.86
N LYS A 131 4.98 -2.51 -13.06
CA LYS A 131 4.21 -2.12 -14.25
C LYS A 131 5.06 -2.30 -15.51
N THR A 132 6.33 -1.92 -15.46
CA THR A 132 7.26 -2.08 -16.59
C THR A 132 7.52 -3.56 -16.91
N VAL A 133 7.73 -4.40 -15.89
CA VAL A 133 7.89 -5.84 -16.06
C VAL A 133 6.62 -6.47 -16.65
N PHE A 134 5.46 -6.16 -16.07
CA PHE A 134 4.17 -6.67 -16.56
C PHE A 134 3.88 -6.23 -18.00
N LEU A 135 4.20 -4.98 -18.36
CA LEU A 135 4.08 -4.48 -19.73
C LEU A 135 5.00 -5.25 -20.69
N ALA A 136 6.22 -5.55 -20.28
CA ALA A 136 7.16 -6.32 -21.09
C ALA A 136 6.68 -7.77 -21.29
N GLU A 137 6.19 -8.42 -20.23
CA GLU A 137 5.62 -9.77 -20.28
C GLU A 137 4.35 -9.83 -21.15
N SER A 138 3.42 -8.88 -20.99
CA SER A 138 2.22 -8.78 -21.82
C SER A 138 2.58 -8.56 -23.30
N LYS A 139 3.54 -7.67 -23.60
CA LYS A 139 4.03 -7.47 -24.97
C LYS A 139 4.64 -8.75 -25.54
N ALA A 140 5.44 -9.48 -24.76
CA ALA A 140 6.04 -10.74 -25.19
C ALA A 140 4.99 -11.83 -25.43
N ALA A 141 4.01 -11.97 -24.54
CA ALA A 141 2.92 -12.93 -24.66
C ALA A 141 2.04 -12.63 -25.88
N ILE A 142 1.72 -11.35 -26.12
CA ILE A 142 1.00 -10.93 -27.32
C ILE A 142 1.86 -11.20 -28.56
N ALA A 143 3.14 -10.85 -28.57
CA ALA A 143 4.03 -11.12 -29.71
C ALA A 143 4.12 -12.61 -30.05
N ALA A 144 4.14 -13.49 -29.04
CA ALA A 144 4.11 -14.94 -29.24
C ALA A 144 2.82 -15.44 -29.90
N GLY A 145 1.72 -14.69 -29.81
CA GLY A 145 0.45 -14.97 -30.50
C GLY A 145 0.43 -14.58 -31.99
N PHE A 146 1.46 -13.92 -32.52
CA PHE A 146 1.56 -13.51 -33.92
C PHE A 146 2.87 -13.98 -34.59
N PRO A 147 3.18 -15.29 -34.61
CA PRO A 147 4.37 -15.82 -35.28
C PRO A 147 4.40 -15.51 -36.79
N GLU A 148 3.24 -15.24 -37.40
CA GLU A 148 3.09 -14.91 -38.80
C GLU A 148 3.83 -13.61 -39.18
N ILE A 149 3.93 -12.64 -38.25
CA ILE A 149 4.66 -11.39 -38.51
C ILE A 149 6.13 -11.70 -38.80
N THR A 150 6.78 -12.47 -37.92
CA THR A 150 8.18 -12.87 -38.08
C THR A 150 8.38 -13.73 -39.34
N ALA A 151 7.42 -14.59 -39.67
CA ALA A 151 7.47 -15.39 -40.90
C ALA A 151 7.36 -14.53 -42.17
N LEU A 152 6.53 -13.49 -42.18
CA LEU A 152 6.39 -12.55 -43.29
C LEU A 152 7.62 -11.64 -43.43
N GLU A 153 8.18 -11.16 -42.31
CA GLU A 153 9.44 -10.40 -42.28
C GLU A 153 10.58 -11.22 -42.90
N GLY A 154 10.71 -12.51 -42.53
CA GLY A 154 11.70 -13.40 -43.13
C GLY A 154 11.53 -13.62 -44.64
N LYS A 155 10.29 -13.60 -45.16
CA LYS A 155 10.03 -13.63 -46.61
C LYS A 155 10.47 -12.34 -47.29
N VAL A 156 10.20 -11.18 -46.68
CA VAL A 156 10.68 -9.87 -47.18
C VAL A 156 12.21 -9.84 -47.25
N ASP A 157 12.89 -10.32 -46.21
CA ASP A 157 14.35 -10.37 -46.18
C ASP A 157 14.93 -11.33 -47.24
N THR A 158 14.24 -12.42 -47.51
CA THR A 158 14.61 -13.35 -48.59
C THR A 158 14.51 -12.68 -49.96
N LEU A 159 13.42 -11.95 -50.25
CA LEU A 159 13.24 -11.22 -51.50
C LEU A 159 14.26 -10.08 -51.66
N LYS A 160 14.58 -9.36 -50.57
CA LYS A 160 15.64 -8.34 -50.57
C LYS A 160 17.01 -8.95 -50.85
N SER A 161 17.30 -10.10 -50.24
CA SER A 161 18.56 -10.83 -50.46
C SER A 161 18.68 -11.35 -51.88
N GLU A 162 17.58 -11.79 -52.50
CA GLU A 162 17.54 -12.18 -53.91
C GLU A 162 17.87 -11.00 -54.82
N THR A 163 17.21 -9.86 -54.63
CA THR A 163 17.51 -8.64 -55.41
C THR A 163 18.98 -8.21 -55.25
N ALA A 164 19.52 -8.25 -54.04
CA ALA A 164 20.92 -7.94 -53.78
C ALA A 164 21.90 -8.91 -54.48
N ARG A 165 21.56 -10.20 -54.60
CA ARG A 165 22.36 -11.18 -55.35
C ARG A 165 22.38 -10.89 -56.84
N VAL A 166 21.23 -10.56 -57.42
CA VAL A 166 21.11 -10.21 -58.85
C VAL A 166 21.85 -8.90 -59.14
N GLU A 167 21.75 -7.92 -58.23
CA GLU A 167 22.48 -6.65 -58.33
C GLU A 167 23.99 -6.86 -58.24
N ALA A 168 24.46 -7.69 -57.31
CA ALA A 168 25.88 -8.06 -57.20
C ALA A 168 26.39 -8.76 -58.46
N TYR A 169 25.58 -9.64 -59.06
CA TYR A 169 25.91 -10.30 -60.32
C TYR A 169 26.05 -9.29 -61.48
N ARG A 170 25.11 -8.34 -61.60
CA ARG A 170 25.20 -7.27 -62.60
C ARG A 170 26.44 -6.40 -62.38
N ASN A 171 26.73 -6.02 -61.13
CA ASN A 171 27.88 -5.20 -60.80
C ASN A 171 29.21 -5.89 -61.12
N ARG A 172 29.28 -7.21 -60.94
CA ARG A 172 30.42 -8.02 -61.39
C ARG A 172 30.57 -7.99 -62.91
N LEU A 173 29.50 -8.18 -63.67
CA LEU A 173 29.55 -8.12 -65.14
C LEU A 173 29.95 -6.73 -65.66
N GLN A 174 29.48 -5.67 -64.99
CA GLN A 174 29.88 -4.29 -65.28
C GLN A 174 31.40 -4.12 -65.15
N GLN A 175 31.96 -4.60 -64.03
CA GLN A 175 33.40 -4.55 -63.79
C GLN A 175 34.19 -5.33 -64.85
N GLU A 176 33.73 -6.52 -65.23
CA GLU A 176 34.36 -7.32 -66.29
C GLU A 176 34.28 -6.64 -67.68
N TYR A 177 33.17 -5.96 -67.98
CA TYR A 177 33.02 -5.17 -69.20
C TYR A 177 33.96 -3.96 -69.22
N ASP A 178 34.08 -3.25 -68.09
CA ASP A 178 35.02 -2.13 -67.96
C ASP A 178 36.48 -2.58 -68.13
N TYR A 179 36.88 -3.72 -67.56
CA TYR A 179 38.22 -4.27 -67.77
C TYR A 179 38.52 -4.62 -69.22
N GLU A 180 37.55 -5.19 -69.95
CA GLU A 180 37.68 -5.45 -71.39
C GLU A 180 37.82 -4.13 -72.18
N ARG A 181 36.98 -3.14 -71.88
CA ARG A 181 36.96 -1.85 -72.58
C ARG A 181 38.26 -1.07 -72.39
N PHE A 182 38.81 -1.05 -71.17
CA PHE A 182 40.04 -0.34 -70.82
C PHE A 182 41.31 -1.18 -71.03
N GLY A 183 41.23 -2.40 -71.55
CA GLY A 183 42.38 -3.24 -71.88
C GLY A 183 43.15 -3.79 -70.68
N THR A 184 42.49 -3.93 -69.52
CA THR A 184 43.10 -4.53 -68.32
C THR A 184 43.15 -6.05 -68.49
N LYS A 185 44.35 -6.63 -68.45
CA LYS A 185 44.54 -8.06 -68.69
C LYS A 185 44.20 -8.89 -67.43
N THR A 186 43.11 -9.64 -67.52
CA THR A 186 42.65 -10.66 -66.55
C THR A 186 42.40 -11.99 -67.27
N ASP A 187 42.16 -13.08 -66.54
CA ASP A 187 41.87 -14.41 -67.11
C ASP A 187 40.65 -14.43 -68.06
N GLY A 188 39.74 -13.45 -67.94
CA GLY A 188 38.50 -13.36 -68.72
C GLY A 188 38.42 -12.21 -69.73
N THR A 189 39.55 -11.55 -70.04
CA THR A 189 39.59 -10.36 -70.92
C THR A 189 40.70 -10.46 -71.98
N SER A 190 40.51 -9.85 -73.15
CA SER A 190 41.49 -9.87 -74.24
C SER A 190 42.72 -8.99 -73.97
N GLY A 191 42.62 -7.98 -73.09
CA GLY A 191 43.69 -7.03 -72.81
C GLY A 191 43.95 -6.03 -73.95
N ILE A 192 43.03 -5.93 -74.91
CA ILE A 192 43.12 -5.01 -76.04
C ILE A 192 42.11 -3.90 -75.84
N VAL A 193 42.56 -2.65 -75.88
CA VAL A 193 41.70 -1.47 -75.75
C VAL A 193 40.78 -1.37 -76.98
N GLY A 194 39.47 -1.27 -76.74
CA GLY A 194 38.49 -0.97 -77.78
C GLY A 194 37.26 -1.87 -77.81
N LEU A 195 36.31 -1.53 -78.69
CA LEU A 195 35.00 -2.17 -78.83
C LEU A 195 35.06 -3.37 -79.81
N GLY A 196 35.85 -4.39 -79.47
CA GLY A 196 35.97 -5.63 -80.24
C GLY A 196 34.76 -6.57 -80.11
N SER A 197 34.83 -7.74 -80.76
CA SER A 197 33.75 -8.76 -80.72
C SER A 197 33.52 -9.32 -79.30
N ASN A 198 34.55 -9.43 -78.48
CA ASN A 198 34.45 -9.84 -77.07
C ASN A 198 33.80 -8.76 -76.20
N ALA A 199 34.13 -7.48 -76.42
CA ALA A 199 33.48 -6.36 -75.74
C ALA A 199 31.97 -6.31 -76.03
N ARG A 200 31.54 -6.52 -77.29
CA ARG A 200 30.11 -6.61 -77.65
C ARG A 200 29.39 -7.79 -76.98
N LYS A 201 30.04 -8.94 -76.83
CA LYS A 201 29.46 -10.09 -76.12
C LYS A 201 29.26 -9.79 -74.62
N LYS A 202 30.24 -9.14 -73.98
CA LYS A 202 30.14 -8.72 -72.58
C LYS A 202 29.10 -7.61 -72.38
N GLU A 203 28.98 -6.68 -73.33
CA GLU A 203 27.92 -5.67 -73.37
C GLU A 203 26.54 -6.32 -73.44
N GLN A 204 26.34 -7.29 -74.34
CA GLN A 204 25.08 -8.02 -74.44
C GLN A 204 24.76 -8.82 -73.17
N GLN A 205 25.76 -9.38 -72.48
CA GLN A 205 25.59 -10.05 -71.19
C GLN A 205 25.23 -9.06 -70.07
N LEU A 206 25.83 -7.88 -70.07
CA LEU A 206 25.53 -6.81 -69.12
C LEU A 206 24.11 -6.26 -69.32
N ASP A 207 23.70 -6.01 -70.57
CA ASP A 207 22.34 -5.56 -70.92
C ASP A 207 21.31 -6.61 -70.51
N ALA A 208 21.59 -7.90 -70.76
CA ALA A 208 20.73 -9.00 -70.32
C ALA A 208 20.64 -9.06 -68.79
N ALA A 209 21.74 -8.86 -68.08
CA ALA A 209 21.77 -8.83 -66.61
C ALA A 209 21.08 -7.59 -66.03
N GLN A 210 21.15 -6.44 -66.71
CA GLN A 210 20.45 -5.21 -66.33
C GLN A 210 18.94 -5.39 -66.49
N ASN A 211 18.48 -5.95 -67.62
CA ASN A 211 17.07 -6.27 -67.83
C ASN A 211 16.56 -7.28 -66.79
N ALA A 212 17.36 -8.30 -66.46
CA ALA A 212 17.02 -9.27 -65.42
C ALA A 212 16.94 -8.63 -64.02
N LEU A 213 17.83 -7.70 -63.70
CA LEU A 213 17.78 -6.93 -62.46
C LEU A 213 16.52 -6.06 -62.39
N ASP A 214 16.21 -5.32 -63.45
CA ASP A 214 15.05 -4.43 -63.48
C ASP A 214 13.74 -5.21 -63.34
N GLN A 215 13.63 -6.35 -64.02
CA GLN A 215 12.49 -7.26 -63.90
C GLN A 215 12.40 -7.85 -62.48
N THR A 216 13.48 -8.42 -61.95
CA THR A 216 13.50 -9.02 -60.60
C THR A 216 13.17 -7.98 -59.54
N LYS A 217 13.68 -6.75 -59.69
CA LYS A 217 13.42 -5.64 -58.78
C LYS A 217 11.96 -5.21 -58.84
N ALA A 218 11.37 -5.08 -60.03
CA ALA A 218 9.96 -4.75 -60.19
C ALA A 218 9.04 -5.83 -59.57
N ASP A 219 9.30 -7.10 -59.86
CA ASP A 219 8.54 -8.23 -59.34
C ASP A 219 8.64 -8.34 -57.81
N ASN A 220 9.86 -8.23 -57.27
CA ASN A 220 10.08 -8.31 -55.82
C ASN A 220 9.52 -7.09 -55.10
N LEU A 221 9.51 -5.89 -55.71
CA LEU A 221 8.92 -4.70 -55.11
C LEU A 221 7.41 -4.86 -54.90
N VAL A 222 6.68 -5.41 -55.88
CA VAL A 222 5.23 -5.68 -55.75
C VAL A 222 4.96 -6.73 -54.67
N ARG A 223 5.78 -7.79 -54.61
CA ARG A 223 5.67 -8.84 -53.58
C ARG A 223 5.96 -8.30 -52.18
N ILE A 224 7.01 -7.48 -52.04
CA ILE A 224 7.40 -6.84 -50.79
C ILE A 224 6.28 -5.92 -50.31
N ASP A 225 5.71 -5.06 -51.18
CA ASP A 225 4.62 -4.16 -50.78
C ASP A 225 3.38 -4.94 -50.29
N THR A 226 3.06 -6.07 -50.95
CA THR A 226 1.97 -6.95 -50.51
C THR A 226 2.23 -7.55 -49.12
N LEU A 227 3.44 -8.07 -48.89
CA LEU A 227 3.85 -8.64 -47.61
C LEU A 227 3.90 -7.57 -46.51
N GLU A 228 4.42 -6.38 -46.81
CA GLU A 228 4.47 -5.25 -45.88
C GLU A 228 3.06 -4.76 -45.52
N SER A 229 2.13 -4.77 -46.47
CA SER A 229 0.71 -4.48 -46.20
C SER A 229 0.08 -5.49 -45.23
N GLN A 230 0.37 -6.79 -45.41
CA GLN A 230 -0.07 -7.84 -44.48
C GLN A 230 0.55 -7.65 -43.09
N ILE A 231 1.84 -7.37 -43.01
CA ILE A 231 2.55 -7.09 -41.75
C ILE A 231 1.91 -5.88 -41.05
N ARG A 232 1.63 -4.78 -41.77
CA ARG A 232 0.92 -3.61 -41.21
C ARG A 232 -0.45 -3.97 -40.64
N GLY A 233 -1.23 -4.79 -41.36
CA GLY A 233 -2.53 -5.28 -40.88
C GLY A 233 -2.42 -6.08 -39.58
N LEU A 234 -1.50 -7.04 -39.53
CA LEU A 234 -1.26 -7.85 -38.33
C LEU A 234 -0.73 -7.02 -37.16
N MET A 235 0.16 -6.07 -37.42
CA MET A 235 0.66 -5.15 -36.38
C MET A 235 -0.46 -4.28 -35.81
N ALA A 236 -1.41 -3.82 -36.64
CA ALA A 236 -2.57 -3.08 -36.18
C ALA A 236 -3.48 -3.93 -35.28
N ILE A 237 -3.71 -5.20 -35.62
CA ILE A 237 -4.46 -6.14 -34.78
C ILE A 237 -3.73 -6.39 -33.45
N ARG A 238 -2.41 -6.64 -33.50
CA ARG A 238 -1.56 -6.82 -32.33
C ARG A 238 -1.62 -5.61 -31.39
N GLN A 239 -1.56 -4.40 -31.95
CA GLN A 239 -1.64 -3.15 -31.21
C GLN A 239 -3.02 -2.97 -30.57
N ALA A 240 -4.10 -3.24 -31.31
CA ALA A 240 -5.45 -3.19 -30.77
C ALA A 240 -5.66 -4.20 -29.62
N GLU A 241 -5.06 -5.39 -29.69
CA GLU A 241 -5.12 -6.38 -28.62
C GLU A 241 -4.37 -5.92 -27.36
N PHE A 242 -3.22 -5.26 -27.53
CA PHE A 242 -2.49 -4.64 -26.44
C PHE A 242 -3.28 -3.49 -25.79
N GLU A 243 -3.90 -2.63 -26.60
CA GLU A 243 -4.73 -1.52 -26.12
C GLU A 243 -5.95 -1.99 -25.33
N LYS A 244 -6.52 -3.17 -25.65
CA LYS A 244 -7.59 -3.78 -24.83
C LYS A 244 -7.10 -4.20 -23.45
N GLN A 245 -5.84 -4.61 -23.31
CA GLN A 245 -5.27 -5.02 -22.01
C GLN A 245 -4.82 -3.82 -21.17
N GLN A 246 -4.51 -2.70 -21.82
CA GLN A 246 -3.91 -1.51 -21.19
C GLN A 246 -4.72 -0.92 -20.02
N PRO A 247 -6.07 -0.82 -20.04
CA PRO A 247 -6.85 -0.37 -18.89
C PRO A 247 -6.67 -1.22 -17.63
N GLY A 248 -6.46 -2.53 -17.78
CA GLY A 248 -6.16 -3.43 -16.66
C GLY A 248 -4.77 -3.20 -16.06
N ILE A 249 -3.84 -2.69 -16.87
CA ILE A 249 -2.45 -2.39 -16.49
C ILE A 249 -2.34 -1.00 -15.86
N ASP A 250 -3.15 -0.05 -16.31
CA ASP A 250 -3.18 1.29 -15.75
C ASP A 250 -3.93 1.36 -14.41
N GLY A 251 -4.86 0.43 -14.17
CA GLY A 251 -5.54 0.25 -12.87
C GLY A 251 -4.68 -0.37 -11.76
N PHE A 252 -3.41 -0.67 -12.01
CA PHE A 252 -2.50 -1.35 -11.09
C PHE A 252 -1.93 -0.43 -9.98
N ASP A 253 -2.79 0.43 -9.40
CA ASP A 253 -2.43 1.35 -8.29
C ASP A 253 -3.42 1.27 -7.11
N GLY A 254 -4.25 0.23 -7.06
CA GLY A 254 -5.16 0.01 -5.94
C GLY A 254 -4.44 -0.22 -4.60
N LEU A 255 -5.17 -0.12 -3.48
CA LEU A 255 -4.65 -0.38 -2.13
C LEU A 255 -3.94 -1.74 -2.01
N ALA A 256 -4.48 -2.78 -2.65
CA ALA A 256 -3.89 -4.11 -2.66
C ALA A 256 -2.50 -4.12 -3.32
N ALA A 257 -2.34 -3.43 -4.45
CA ALA A 257 -1.05 -3.31 -5.14
C ALA A 257 -0.04 -2.53 -4.28
N ARG A 258 -0.48 -1.48 -3.59
CA ARG A 258 0.36 -0.72 -2.65
C ARG A 258 0.82 -1.55 -1.45
N LEU A 259 -0.06 -2.40 -0.89
CA LEU A 259 0.29 -3.31 0.19
C LEU A 259 1.27 -4.40 -0.27
N ASP A 260 1.07 -4.95 -1.46
CA ASP A 260 1.97 -5.94 -2.06
C ASP A 260 3.35 -5.34 -2.37
N ALA A 261 3.39 -4.14 -2.94
CA ALA A 261 4.63 -3.40 -3.18
C ALA A 261 5.39 -3.11 -1.87
N LEU A 262 4.67 -2.71 -0.83
CA LEU A 262 5.27 -2.50 0.50
C LEU A 262 5.82 -3.79 1.10
N HIS A 263 5.08 -4.89 0.99
CA HIS A 263 5.55 -6.20 1.45
C HIS A 263 6.86 -6.58 0.76
N LEU A 264 6.93 -6.47 -0.57
CA LEU A 264 8.15 -6.75 -1.32
C LEU A 264 9.31 -5.83 -0.94
N LEU A 265 9.05 -4.53 -0.74
CA LEU A 265 10.08 -3.60 -0.26
C LEU A 265 10.66 -4.01 1.10
N THR A 266 9.82 -4.56 1.99
CA THR A 266 10.30 -5.07 3.29
C THR A 266 11.05 -6.40 3.19
N GLU A 267 10.83 -7.20 2.14
CA GLU A 267 11.58 -8.44 1.90
C GLU A 267 12.93 -8.16 1.24
N GLU A 268 12.98 -7.22 0.28
CA GLU A 268 14.19 -6.86 -0.45
C GLU A 268 15.17 -6.04 0.38
N SER A 269 14.67 -5.18 1.28
CA SER A 269 15.50 -4.27 2.08
C SER A 269 15.33 -4.51 3.58
N ILE A 270 16.41 -4.97 4.21
CA ILE A 270 16.50 -5.13 5.67
C ILE A 270 16.25 -3.78 6.38
N ALA A 271 16.74 -2.68 5.82
CA ALA A 271 16.52 -1.35 6.37
C ALA A 271 15.03 -0.97 6.36
N MET A 272 14.33 -1.26 5.25
CA MET A 272 12.88 -1.02 5.14
C MET A 272 12.09 -1.90 6.11
N LYS A 273 12.50 -3.17 6.28
CA LYS A 273 11.90 -4.07 7.28
C LYS A 273 12.01 -3.50 8.70
N TYR A 274 13.19 -3.06 9.10
CA TYR A 274 13.36 -2.47 10.43
C TYR A 274 12.64 -1.15 10.58
N ALA A 275 12.62 -0.31 9.54
CA ALA A 275 11.85 0.93 9.54
C ALA A 275 10.35 0.65 9.71
N ASN A 276 9.80 -0.34 8.99
CA ASN A 276 8.42 -0.79 9.17
C ASN A 276 8.14 -1.24 10.62
N ILE A 277 8.96 -2.16 11.14
CA ILE A 277 8.80 -2.66 12.52
C ILE A 277 8.91 -1.51 13.52
N PHE A 278 9.85 -0.58 13.32
CA PHE A 278 10.05 0.57 14.20
C PHE A 278 8.81 1.47 14.24
N ILE A 279 8.17 1.71 13.09
CA ILE A 279 6.91 2.48 13.01
C ILE A 279 5.79 1.76 13.76
N ILE A 280 5.64 0.45 13.57
CA ILE A 280 4.64 -0.35 14.29
C ILE A 280 4.87 -0.27 15.80
N LEU A 281 6.12 -0.47 16.24
CA LEU A 281 6.50 -0.37 17.65
C LEU A 281 6.27 1.04 18.22
N LEU A 282 6.52 2.07 17.42
CA LEU A 282 6.23 3.45 17.80
C LEU A 282 4.74 3.66 18.05
N PHE A 283 3.86 3.18 17.15
CA PHE A 283 2.42 3.26 17.36
C PHE A 283 1.96 2.46 18.57
N ILE A 284 2.48 1.26 18.77
CA ILE A 284 2.19 0.47 19.97
C ILE A 284 2.61 1.24 21.23
N ALA A 285 3.80 1.85 21.23
CA ALA A 285 4.28 2.64 22.36
C ALA A 285 3.39 3.86 22.63
N LEU A 286 2.95 4.56 21.59
CA LEU A 286 2.07 5.72 21.72
C LEU A 286 0.67 5.33 22.24
N GLU A 287 0.06 4.29 21.69
CA GLU A 287 -1.27 3.81 22.09
C GLU A 287 -1.28 3.19 23.49
N THR A 288 -0.17 2.58 23.92
CA THR A 288 -0.03 2.02 25.27
C THR A 288 0.47 3.03 26.30
N ALA A 289 0.96 4.21 25.86
CA ALA A 289 1.51 5.23 26.75
C ALA A 289 0.56 5.65 27.89
N PRO A 290 -0.75 5.91 27.68
CA PRO A 290 -1.64 6.29 28.78
C PRO A 290 -1.70 5.24 29.89
N ILE A 291 -1.68 3.96 29.52
CA ILE A 291 -1.73 2.82 30.44
C ILE A 291 -0.40 2.68 31.16
N PHE A 292 0.72 2.73 30.44
CA PHE A 292 2.05 2.67 31.04
C PHE A 292 2.29 3.83 32.02
N VAL A 293 1.91 5.05 31.65
CA VAL A 293 2.02 6.21 32.54
C VAL A 293 1.16 6.01 33.79
N LYS A 294 -0.07 5.50 33.66
CA LYS A 294 -0.93 5.21 34.81
C LYS A 294 -0.36 4.08 35.67
N LEU A 295 0.21 3.02 35.08
CA LEU A 295 0.79 1.89 35.79
C LEU A 295 2.08 2.27 36.54
N ILE A 296 2.96 3.07 35.93
CA ILE A 296 4.22 3.54 36.53
C ILE A 296 3.96 4.62 37.58
N ALA A 297 2.92 5.45 37.41
CA ALA A 297 2.63 6.51 38.36
C ALA A 297 2.39 5.95 39.77
N LEU A 298 3.16 6.46 40.72
CA LEU A 298 3.03 6.14 42.14
C LEU A 298 1.66 6.59 42.66
N ARG A 299 1.19 5.89 43.70
CA ARG A 299 -0.03 6.26 44.42
C ARG A 299 0.17 7.63 45.07
N GLY A 300 -0.72 8.58 44.77
CA GLY A 300 -0.63 9.96 45.24
C GLY A 300 -1.73 10.35 46.22
N PRO A 301 -1.67 11.56 46.80
CA PRO A 301 -2.72 12.09 47.68
C PRO A 301 -4.12 12.08 47.06
N TYR A 302 -4.23 12.27 45.74
CA TYR A 302 -5.51 12.15 45.03
C TYR A 302 -6.10 10.75 45.15
N ASP A 303 -5.26 9.72 44.96
CA ASP A 303 -5.71 8.32 44.97
C ASP A 303 -6.18 7.94 46.39
N SER A 304 -5.49 8.43 47.43
CA SER A 304 -5.90 8.24 48.83
C SER A 304 -7.19 8.98 49.19
N LEU A 305 -7.39 10.20 48.69
CA LEU A 305 -8.65 10.94 48.89
C LEU A 305 -9.81 10.28 48.15
N LEU A 306 -9.55 9.65 47.01
CA LEU A 306 -10.56 8.94 46.24
C LEU A 306 -11.02 7.70 47.00
N ASP A 307 -10.08 6.87 47.45
CA ASP A 307 -10.37 5.69 48.28
C ASP A 307 -11.16 6.08 49.54
N LEU A 308 -10.74 7.14 50.26
CA LEU A 308 -11.47 7.61 51.44
C LEU A 308 -12.92 8.02 51.13
N HIS A 309 -13.16 8.62 49.96
CA HIS A 309 -14.50 9.03 49.55
C HIS A 309 -15.37 7.84 49.17
N GLU A 310 -14.79 6.81 48.55
CA GLU A 310 -15.46 5.56 48.21
C GLU A 310 -15.80 4.75 49.46
N ASP A 311 -14.84 4.59 50.37
CA ASP A 311 -15.03 3.88 51.65
C ASP A 311 -16.14 4.55 52.49
N TYR A 312 -16.20 5.88 52.50
CA TYR A 312 -17.27 6.61 53.18
C TYR A 312 -18.66 6.27 52.62
N VAL A 313 -18.77 6.13 51.30
CA VAL A 313 -20.03 5.75 50.65
C VAL A 313 -20.39 4.31 50.95
N GLU A 314 -19.42 3.39 50.92
CA GLU A 314 -19.62 1.97 51.26
C GLU A 314 -20.17 1.81 52.69
N VAL A 315 -19.51 2.43 53.67
CA VAL A 315 -19.94 2.40 55.08
C VAL A 315 -21.35 3.00 55.24
N TYR A 316 -21.64 4.10 54.55
CA TYR A 316 -22.97 4.73 54.61
C TYR A 316 -24.08 3.84 54.02
N VAL A 317 -23.80 3.18 52.89
CA VAL A 317 -24.74 2.25 52.24
C VAL A 317 -24.99 1.03 53.13
N ASP A 318 -23.95 0.47 53.74
CA ASP A 318 -24.07 -0.65 54.67
C ASP A 318 -24.91 -0.27 55.90
N GLU A 319 -24.64 0.89 56.50
CA GLU A 319 -25.41 1.40 57.63
C GLU A 319 -26.90 1.54 57.29
N GLN A 320 -27.22 2.14 56.15
CA GLN A 320 -28.62 2.31 55.69
C GLN A 320 -29.28 0.97 55.37
N THR A 321 -28.53 0.03 54.80
CA THR A 321 -29.03 -1.32 54.46
C THR A 321 -29.39 -2.08 55.72
N ILE A 322 -28.54 -2.04 56.75
CA ILE A 322 -28.80 -2.69 58.05
C ILE A 322 -30.01 -2.05 58.73
N LYS A 323 -30.07 -0.72 58.82
CA LYS A 323 -31.22 0.00 59.40
C LYS A 323 -32.53 -0.31 58.68
N SER A 324 -32.51 -0.39 57.35
CA SER A 324 -33.68 -0.73 56.54
C SER A 324 -34.15 -2.16 56.79
N ARG A 325 -33.21 -3.12 56.84
CA ARG A 325 -33.50 -4.52 57.17
C ARG A 325 -34.14 -4.66 58.54
N GLU A 326 -33.55 -4.10 59.59
CA GLU A 326 -34.11 -4.20 60.95
C GLU A 326 -35.52 -3.60 61.03
N LYS A 327 -35.75 -2.44 60.41
CA LYS A 327 -37.09 -1.84 60.34
C LYS A 327 -38.07 -2.73 59.61
N SER A 328 -37.65 -3.40 58.54
CA SER A 328 -38.51 -4.32 57.78
C SER A 328 -38.83 -5.58 58.58
N GLU A 329 -37.85 -6.17 59.26
CA GLU A 329 -38.05 -7.34 60.12
C GLU A 329 -39.01 -7.02 61.27
N ARG A 330 -38.90 -5.84 61.88
CA ARG A 330 -39.86 -5.37 62.90
C ARG A 330 -41.28 -5.30 62.34
N ARG A 331 -41.49 -4.65 61.18
CA ARG A 331 -42.82 -4.57 60.55
C ARG A 331 -43.39 -5.94 60.19
N ILE A 332 -42.54 -6.87 59.71
CA ILE A 332 -42.97 -8.25 59.41
C ILE A 332 -43.39 -8.96 60.70
N LYS A 333 -42.63 -8.80 61.78
CA LYS A 333 -42.95 -9.37 63.08
C LYS A 333 -44.27 -8.82 63.63
N GLU A 334 -44.47 -7.51 63.55
CA GLU A 334 -45.74 -6.85 63.91
C GLU A 334 -46.91 -7.38 63.09
N PHE A 335 -46.77 -7.45 61.76
CA PHE A 335 -47.82 -8.00 60.87
C PHE A 335 -48.14 -9.47 61.20
N ARG A 336 -47.14 -10.30 61.50
CA ARG A 336 -47.35 -11.70 61.89
C ARG A 336 -48.09 -11.81 63.22
N LEU A 337 -47.75 -10.96 64.19
CA LEU A 337 -48.42 -10.90 65.49
C LEU A 337 -49.89 -10.47 65.35
N GLU A 338 -50.17 -9.45 64.53
CA GLU A 338 -51.53 -8.96 64.29
C GLU A 338 -52.41 -9.99 63.56
N ASN A 339 -51.84 -10.77 62.63
CA ASN A 339 -52.60 -11.74 61.83
C ASN A 339 -52.54 -13.17 62.36
N GLY A 340 -52.04 -13.39 63.59
CA GLY A 340 -52.03 -14.70 64.24
C GLY A 340 -51.20 -15.77 63.53
N VAL A 341 -50.23 -15.37 62.70
CA VAL A 341 -49.33 -16.29 62.00
C VAL A 341 -48.19 -16.67 62.95
N SER A 342 -48.42 -17.69 63.78
CA SER A 342 -47.39 -18.20 64.71
C SER A 342 -46.28 -18.91 63.93
N GLU A 343 -45.02 -18.61 64.27
CA GLU A 343 -43.87 -19.39 63.82
C GLU A 343 -44.04 -20.85 64.27
N SER A 344 -44.42 -21.74 63.36
CA SER A 344 -44.09 -23.16 63.49
C SER A 344 -42.57 -23.24 63.34
N PHE A 345 -41.89 -23.27 64.48
CA PHE A 345 -40.45 -23.42 64.60
C PHE A 345 -39.95 -24.62 63.78
N THR A 346 -38.93 -24.33 62.98
CA THR A 346 -37.76 -25.14 62.64
C THR A 346 -37.65 -26.54 63.25
N THR A 347 -37.25 -27.48 62.41
CA THR A 347 -35.98 -28.18 62.61
C THR A 347 -35.08 -27.91 61.43
#